data_AF-A0A090T136-F1
#
_entry.id   AF-A0A090T136-F1
#
_cell.length_a   1.000
_cell.length_b   1.000
_cell.length_c   1.000
_cell.angle_alpha   90.00
_cell.angle_beta   90.00
_cell.angle_gamma   90.00
#
_symmetry.space_group_name_H-M   'P 1'
#
loop_
_entity.id
_entity.type
_entity.pdbx_description
1 polymer ?
#
loop_
_entity_poly.entity_id
_entity_poly.type
_entity_poly.pdbx_seq_one_letter_code
_entity_poly.pdbx_strand_id
1 'polypeptide(L)' 'MKCLVNGQITTDTIATCQGYVLLEPVDVIAVQSFDQELYLEVSGYLLLSFVIGHGAGRVVRWMGKA' A
#
# COMPACT_ATOMS: atom_id res chain seq x y z
N MET A 1 -21.65 6.10 10.93
CA MET A 1 -22.90 6.21 10.15
C MET A 1 -23.37 7.65 10.25
N LYS A 2 -23.30 8.40 9.13
CA LYS A 2 -23.80 9.78 9.08
C LYS A 2 -25.19 9.82 8.45
N CYS A 3 -25.97 10.81 8.87
CA CYS A 3 -27.35 11.01 8.48
C CYS A 3 -27.41 11.79 7.16
N LEU A 4 -28.37 11.49 6.29
CA LEU A 4 -28.65 12.30 5.11
C LEU A 4 -29.99 13.02 5.29
N VAL A 5 -29.96 14.34 5.23
CA VAL A 5 -31.12 15.22 5.40
C VAL A 5 -31.11 16.24 4.26
N ASN A 6 -32.18 16.27 3.45
CA ASN A 6 -32.33 17.17 2.29
C ASN A 6 -31.15 17.14 1.31
N GLY A 7 -30.54 15.97 1.11
CA GLY A 7 -29.38 15.82 0.21
C GLY A 7 -28.03 16.22 0.81
N GLN A 8 -27.97 16.65 2.08
CA GLN A 8 -26.73 16.96 2.78
C GLN A 8 -26.40 15.94 3.86
N ILE A 9 -25.11 15.66 4.06
CA ILE A 9 -24.61 14.75 5.10
C ILE A 9 -24.51 15.55 6.41
N THR A 10 -25.29 15.17 7.41
CA THR A 10 -25.32 15.81 8.73
C THR A 10 -24.92 14.84 9.85
N THR A 11 -24.58 15.39 11.02
CA THR A 11 -24.25 14.66 12.24
C THR A 11 -25.46 14.48 13.17
N ASP A 12 -26.66 14.74 12.66
CA ASP A 12 -27.89 14.69 13.44
C ASP A 12 -28.24 13.27 13.90
N THR A 13 -29.05 13.19 14.94
CA THR A 13 -29.50 11.91 15.51
C THR A 13 -30.29 11.10 14.48
N ILE A 14 -30.12 9.77 14.50
CA ILE A 14 -30.68 8.83 13.51
C ILE A 14 -32.21 8.91 13.38
N ALA A 15 -32.89 9.38 14.44
CA ALA A 15 -34.34 9.53 14.49
C ALA A 15 -34.92 10.50 13.43
N THR A 16 -34.11 11.42 12.89
CA THR A 16 -34.54 12.40 11.88
C THR A 16 -33.97 12.15 10.49
N CYS A 17 -33.37 10.98 10.25
CA CYS A 17 -32.74 10.68 8.97
C CYS A 17 -33.73 10.31 7.87
N GLN A 18 -33.56 10.91 6.70
CA GLN A 18 -34.24 10.49 5.47
C GLN A 18 -33.50 9.32 4.79
N GLY A 19 -32.21 9.17 5.07
CA GLY A 19 -31.38 8.06 4.61
C GLY A 19 -30.06 7.98 5.37
N TYR A 20 -29.34 6.87 5.21
CA TYR A 20 -28.06 6.61 5.84
C TYR A 20 -26.97 6.43 4.78
N VAL A 21 -25.78 6.99 5.02
CA VAL A 21 -24.59 6.75 4.19
C VAL A 21 -23.72 5.72 4.91
N LEU A 22 -23.57 4.53 4.32
CA LEU A 22 -22.72 3.45 4.89
C LEU A 22 -21.24 3.62 4.58
N LEU A 23 -20.89 4.22 3.44
CA LEU A 23 -19.52 4.43 3.02
C LEU A 23 -19.41 5.82 2.39
N GLU A 24 -18.62 6.70 3.00
CA GLU A 24 -18.17 7.93 2.34
C GLU A 24 -17.02 7.56 1.37
N PRO A 25 -16.83 8.28 0.25
CA PRO A 25 -15.70 8.03 -0.65
C PRO A 25 -14.34 8.05 0.07
N VAL A 26 -14.21 8.81 1.17
CA VAL A 26 -13.03 8.81 2.05
C VAL A 26 -12.80 7.48 2.76
N ASP A 27 -13.83 6.68 3.02
CA ASP A 27 -13.71 5.36 3.65
C ASP A 27 -13.12 4.32 2.67
N VAL A 28 -13.31 4.54 1.36
CA VAL A 28 -12.72 3.72 0.28
C VAL A 28 -11.28 4.18 -0.01
N ILE A 29 -10.96 5.43 0.33
CA ILE A 29 -9.63 6.03 0.29
C ILE A 29 -8.96 5.78 1.65
N ALA A 30 -8.92 4.52 2.09
CA ALA A 30 -7.71 4.05 2.76
C ALA A 30 -6.62 3.91 1.68
N VAL A 31 -6.26 5.04 1.05
CA VAL A 31 -5.06 5.12 0.21
C VAL A 31 -3.93 4.85 1.18
N GLN A 32 -3.48 3.60 1.21
CA GLN A 32 -2.23 3.24 1.84
C GLN A 32 -1.20 4.13 1.15
N SER A 33 -0.73 5.14 1.85
CA SER A 33 0.33 6.02 1.36
C SER A 33 1.50 5.13 0.96
N PHE A 34 2.01 5.31 -0.25
CA PHE A 34 3.16 4.56 -0.71
C PHE A 34 4.29 4.71 0.31
N ASP A 35 4.71 3.60 0.89
CA ASP A 35 5.77 3.58 1.88
C ASP A 35 7.12 3.58 1.15
N GLN A 36 7.66 4.79 1.02
CA GLN A 36 8.93 5.02 0.34
C GLN A 36 10.10 4.37 1.09
N GLU A 37 10.05 4.29 2.43
CA GLU A 37 11.11 3.69 3.23
C GLU A 37 11.14 2.17 3.00
N LEU A 38 9.97 1.53 3.08
CA LEU A 38 9.81 0.10 2.79
C LEU A 38 10.25 -0.22 1.35
N TYR A 39 9.89 0.62 0.38
CA TYR A 39 10.32 0.44 -1.00
C TYR A 39 11.85 0.51 -1.16
N LEU A 40 12.50 1.50 -0.54
CA LEU A 40 13.95 1.65 -0.58
C LEU A 40 14.67 0.47 0.09
N GLU A 41 14.14 0.00 1.22
CA GLU A 41 14.68 -1.16 1.93
C GLU A 41 14.61 -2.43 1.08
N VAL A 42 13.41 -2.77 0.58
CA VAL A 42 13.18 -3.97 -0.24
C VAL A 42 13.99 -3.92 -1.54
N SER A 43 14.00 -2.79 -2.23
CA SER A 43 14.78 -2.63 -3.47
C SER A 43 16.29 -2.72 -3.22
N GLY A 44 16.79 -2.21 -2.09
CA GLY A 44 18.17 -2.36 -1.65
C GLY A 44 18.56 -3.82 -1.43
N TYR A 45 17.74 -4.59 -0.70
CA TYR A 45 17.98 -6.02 -0.47
C TYR A 45 17.97 -6.83 -1.76
N LEU A 46 17.06 -6.54 -2.69
CA LEU A 46 16.99 -7.20 -4.00
C LEU A 46 18.27 -6.93 -4.82
N LEU A 47 18.72 -5.67 -4.88
CA LEU A 47 19.95 -5.31 -5.58
C LEU A 47 21.17 -6.01 -4.99
N LEU A 48 21.31 -6.00 -3.67
CA LEU A 48 22.42 -6.64 -2.98
C LEU A 48 22.44 -8.15 -3.22
N SER A 49 21.28 -8.80 -3.13
CA SER A 49 21.13 -10.23 -3.42
C SER A 49 21.49 -10.55 -4.87
N PHE A 50 21.08 -9.71 -5.83
CA PHE A 50 21.45 -9.86 -7.23
C PHE A 50 22.96 -9.74 -7.45
N VAL A 51 23.61 -8.73 -6.86
CA VAL A 51 25.06 -8.53 -7.03
C VAL A 51 25.86 -9.69 -6.45
N ILE A 52 25.50 -10.16 -5.25
CA ILE A 52 26.16 -11.32 -4.62
C ILE A 52 25.93 -12.58 -5.45
N GLY A 53 24.69 -12.87 -5.83
CA GLY A 53 24.36 -14.05 -6.62
C GLY A 53 25.03 -14.06 -7.99
N HIS A 54 25.03 -12.92 -8.68
CA HIS A 54 25.69 -12.77 -9.97
C HIS A 54 27.21 -12.92 -9.83
N GLY A 55 27.82 -12.27 -8.84
CA GLY A 55 29.25 -12.37 -8.55
C GLY A 55 29.68 -13.79 -8.23
N ALA A 56 28.96 -14.47 -7.32
CA ALA A 56 29.20 -15.86 -6.97
C ALA A 56 29.09 -16.78 -8.20
N GLY A 57 28.06 -16.59 -9.04
CA GLY A 57 27.92 -17.35 -10.28
C GLY A 57 29.08 -17.16 -11.26
N ARG A 58 29.64 -15.94 -11.34
CA ARG A 58 30.84 -15.66 -12.13
C ARG A 58 32.07 -16.37 -11.58
N VAL A 59 32.26 -16.37 -10.26
CA VAL A 59 33.39 -17.04 -9.59
C VAL A 59 33.31 -18.55 -9.82
N VAL A 60 32.14 -19.17 -9.61
CA VAL A 60 31.94 -20.60 -9.86
C VAL A 60 32.22 -20.95 -11.32
N ARG A 61 31.78 -20.11 -12.27
CA ARG A 61 32.07 -20.30 -13.70
C ARG A 61 33.56 -20.20 -14.03
N TRP A 62 34.32 -19.35 -13.34
CA TRP A 62 35.77 -19.29 -13.51
C TRP A 62 36.47 -20.53 -12.94
N MET A 63 36.05 -20.99 -11.76
CA MET A 63 36.61 -22.21 -11.16
C MET A 63 36.33 -23.46 -11.99
N GLY A 64 35.14 -23.59 -12.59
CA GLY A 64 34.82 -24.71 -13.48
C GLY A 64 35.48 -24.65 -14.86
N LYS A 65 36.24 -23.59 -15.16
CA LYS A 65 37.04 -23.44 -16.38
C LYS A 65 38.55 -23.61 -16.13
N ALA A 66 38.99 -23.63 -14.87
CA ALA A 66 40.35 -24.02 -14.48
C ALA A 66 40.44 -25.54 -14.39
#